data_AF-A0A2V1P032-F1
#
_entry.id   AF-A0A2V1P032-F1
#
_cell.length_a   1.000
_cell.length_b   1.000
_cell.length_c   1.000
_cell.angle_alpha   90.00
_cell.angle_beta   90.00
_cell.angle_gamma   90.00
#
_symmetry.space_group_name_H-M   'P 1'
#
loop_
_entity.id
_entity.type
_entity.pdbx_description
1 polymer ?
#
loop_
_entity_poly.entity_id
_entity_poly.type
_entity_poly.pdbx_seq_one_letter_code
_entity_poly.pdbx_strand_id
1 'polypeptide(L)'
;MIVLVVGHVTEIRQTDENPPAGARFITADQIAETLARGAMPAIVLSPLSGPGFDAITIAQTLNDAGFRGVFYASTRPLPDPGLVTREVQRVAPDLVFDLLLPQDLAWFMRSVRR
;
A
#
# COMPACT_ATOMS: atom_id res chain seq x y z
N MET A 1 -9.08 -8.10 -10.18
CA MET A 1 -8.27 -7.80 -8.97
C MET A 1 -8.06 -6.30 -8.94
N ILE A 2 -8.42 -5.61 -7.86
CA ILE A 2 -8.14 -4.17 -7.71
C ILE A 2 -6.93 -3.99 -6.79
N VAL A 3 -5.94 -3.21 -7.22
CA VAL A 3 -4.77 -2.80 -6.46
C VAL A 3 -4.94 -1.33 -6.11
N LEU A 4 -4.84 -1.00 -4.83
CA LEU A 4 -4.87 0.37 -4.35
C LEU A 4 -3.44 0.83 -4.10
N VAL A 5 -3.00 1.86 -4.81
CA VAL A 5 -1.66 2.42 -4.62
C VAL A 5 -1.78 3.74 -3.89
N VAL A 6 -1.21 3.79 -2.69
CA VAL A 6 -1.24 4.94 -1.79
C VAL A 6 0.09 5.67 -1.91
N GLY A 7 0.02 6.96 -2.23
CA GLY A 7 1.21 7.78 -2.25
C GLY A 7 0.90 9.19 -2.69
N HIS A 8 1.90 10.05 -2.63
CA HIS A 8 1.80 11.33 -3.31
C HIS A 8 1.94 11.06 -4.81
N VAL A 9 0.93 11.47 -5.59
CA VAL A 9 0.86 11.29 -7.06
C VAL A 9 2.11 11.85 -7.78
N THR A 10 2.93 12.65 -7.09
CA THR A 10 4.17 13.22 -7.58
C THR A 10 5.36 12.24 -7.65
N GLU A 11 5.38 11.14 -6.88
CA GLU A 11 6.52 10.19 -6.89
C GLU A 11 6.31 9.00 -7.85
N ILE A 12 5.07 8.66 -8.19
CA ILE A 12 4.73 7.57 -9.12
C ILE A 12 4.40 8.11 -10.53
N ARG A 13 4.78 9.37 -10.78
CA ARG A 13 4.49 10.11 -12.02
C ARG A 13 5.55 9.94 -13.12
N GLN A 14 6.54 9.07 -12.93
CA GLN A 14 7.58 8.81 -13.95
C GLN A 14 7.14 7.82 -15.05
N THR A 15 5.86 7.49 -15.15
CA THR A 15 5.35 6.81 -16.35
C THR A 15 4.02 7.43 -16.73
N ASP A 16 4.03 8.17 -17.83
CA ASP A 16 2.83 8.66 -18.48
C ASP A 16 1.79 7.55 -18.70
N GLU A 17 0.53 8.00 -18.74
CA GLU A 17 -0.67 7.33 -19.24
C GLU A 17 -1.25 6.14 -18.45
N ASN A 18 -2.22 6.50 -17.60
CA ASN A 18 -3.21 5.63 -16.97
C ASN A 18 -2.63 4.60 -15.98
N PRO A 19 -3.23 4.42 -14.77
CA PRO A 19 -2.91 3.24 -13.97
C PRO A 19 -3.01 1.97 -14.81
N PRO A 20 -2.13 0.97 -14.60
CA PRO A 20 -2.33 -0.34 -15.19
C PRO A 20 -3.75 -0.82 -14.88
N ALA A 21 -4.38 -1.53 -15.82
CA ALA A 21 -5.74 -2.00 -15.66
C ALA A 21 -5.88 -2.74 -14.31
N GLY A 22 -6.83 -2.29 -13.48
CA GLY A 22 -7.01 -2.85 -12.13
C GLY A 22 -6.18 -2.18 -11.03
N ALA A 23 -5.39 -1.15 -11.30
CA ALA A 23 -4.79 -0.30 -10.25
C ALA A 23 -5.55 1.02 -10.10
N ARG A 24 -5.63 1.53 -8.87
CA ARG A 24 -6.11 2.87 -8.59
C ARG A 24 -5.14 3.57 -7.66
N PHE A 25 -4.68 4.75 -8.08
CA PHE A 25 -3.84 5.61 -7.26
C PHE A 25 -4.72 6.53 -6.41
N ILE A 26 -4.45 6.56 -5.11
CA ILE A 26 -5.12 7.44 -4.15
C ILE A 26 -4.11 8.02 -3.17
N THR A 27 -4.51 9.04 -2.43
CA THR A 27 -3.77 9.52 -1.26
C THR A 27 -4.17 8.77 0.01
N ALA A 28 -3.37 8.87 1.08
CA ALA A 28 -3.60 8.11 2.31
C ALA A 28 -4.93 8.47 3.00
N ASP A 29 -5.33 9.74 2.95
CA ASP A 29 -6.61 10.25 3.47
C ASP A 29 -7.83 9.71 2.72
N GLN A 30 -7.65 9.24 1.48
CA GLN A 30 -8.73 8.68 0.66
C GLN A 30 -8.99 7.19 0.91
N ILE A 31 -8.17 6.50 1.70
CA ILE A 31 -8.27 5.04 1.91
C ILE A 31 -9.61 4.67 2.53
N ALA A 32 -9.96 5.29 3.66
CA ALA A 32 -11.17 4.95 4.40
C ALA A 32 -12.43 5.19 3.56
N GLU A 33 -12.52 6.37 2.93
CA GLU A 33 -13.63 6.71 2.03
C GLU A 33 -13.72 5.74 0.86
N THR A 34 -12.58 5.39 0.27
CA THR A 34 -12.49 4.45 -0.84
C THR A 34 -13.08 3.09 -0.49
N LEU A 35 -12.71 2.54 0.67
CA LEU A 35 -13.20 1.24 1.13
C LEU A 35 -14.68 1.32 1.52
N ALA A 36 -15.10 2.41 2.18
CA ALA A 36 -16.49 2.64 2.55
C ALA A 36 -17.43 2.74 1.34
N ARG A 37 -16.94 3.25 0.20
CA ARG A 37 -17.68 3.28 -1.08
C ARG A 37 -17.78 1.90 -1.77
N GLY A 38 -17.34 0.82 -1.11
CA GLY A 38 -17.48 -0.55 -1.59
C GLY A 38 -16.32 -1.05 -2.44
N ALA A 39 -15.19 -0.33 -2.50
CA ALA A 39 -14.01 -0.87 -3.15
C ALA A 39 -13.47 -2.06 -2.34
N MET A 40 -13.25 -3.19 -3.02
CA MET A 40 -12.65 -4.38 -2.42
C MET A 40 -11.30 -4.69 -3.08
N PRO A 41 -10.25 -3.88 -2.80
CA PRO A 41 -8.92 -4.19 -3.30
C PRO A 41 -8.43 -5.50 -2.70
N ALA A 42 -7.73 -6.29 -3.50
CA ALA A 42 -7.02 -7.45 -2.98
C ALA A 42 -5.67 -7.05 -2.38
N ILE A 43 -5.10 -5.95 -2.88
CA ILE A 43 -3.77 -5.48 -2.51
C ILE A 43 -3.79 -3.98 -2.31
N VAL A 44 -3.18 -3.52 -1.23
CA VAL A 44 -2.84 -2.12 -0.99
C VAL A 44 -1.32 -2.02 -1.02
N LEU A 45 -0.80 -1.01 -1.70
CA LEU A 45 0.62 -0.76 -1.83
C LEU A 45 0.91 0.69 -1.44
N SER A 46 1.90 0.94 -0.60
CA SER A 46 2.35 2.31 -0.29
C SER A 46 3.86 2.38 -0.12
N PRO A 47 4.50 3.56 -0.19
CA PRO A 47 5.78 3.78 0.49
C PRO A 47 5.68 3.46 1.97
N LEU A 48 6.79 3.07 2.59
CA LEU A 48 6.88 2.88 4.03
C LEU A 48 6.54 4.16 4.81
N SER A 49 6.90 5.31 4.25
CA SER A 49 6.56 6.63 4.78
C SER A 49 6.48 7.64 3.66
N GLY A 50 5.62 8.64 3.81
CA GLY A 50 5.52 9.78 2.90
C GLY A 50 5.00 11.03 3.63
N PRO A 51 4.80 12.14 2.92
CA PRO A 51 4.24 13.34 3.53
C PRO A 51 2.87 13.06 4.14
N GLY A 52 2.76 13.21 5.47
CA GLY A 52 1.50 13.06 6.20
C GLY A 52 1.04 11.63 6.45
N PHE A 53 1.84 10.61 6.13
CA PHE A 53 1.50 9.21 6.44
C PHE A 53 2.74 8.35 6.66
N ASP A 54 2.55 7.24 7.37
CA ASP A 54 3.48 6.12 7.39
C ASP A 54 2.71 4.80 7.27
N ALA A 55 3.43 3.69 7.12
CA ALA A 55 2.80 2.39 7.00
C ALA A 55 2.00 2.00 8.24
N ILE A 56 2.31 2.54 9.42
CA ILE A 56 1.59 2.25 10.66
C ILE A 56 0.22 2.94 10.63
N THR A 57 0.16 4.21 10.23
CA THR A 57 -1.11 4.95 10.11
C THR A 57 -1.98 4.41 8.98
N ILE A 58 -1.38 3.97 7.87
CA ILE A 58 -2.10 3.25 6.81
C ILE A 58 -2.65 1.92 7.34
N ALA A 59 -1.83 1.12 8.03
CA ALA A 59 -2.25 -0.17 8.57
C ALA A 59 -3.44 -0.04 9.54
N GLN A 60 -3.40 0.95 10.43
CA GLN A 60 -4.53 1.29 11.30
C GLN A 60 -5.79 1.57 10.49
N THR A 61 -5.68 2.44 9.49
CA THR A 61 -6.82 2.81 8.63
C THR A 61 -7.42 1.60 7.90
N LEU A 62 -6.56 0.70 7.39
CA LEU A 62 -6.99 -0.53 6.71
C LEU A 62 -7.69 -1.49 7.69
N ASN A 63 -7.11 -1.68 8.87
CA ASN A 63 -7.68 -2.51 9.92
C ASN A 63 -9.05 -2.01 10.38
N ASP A 64 -9.16 -0.71 10.66
CA ASP A 64 -10.40 -0.07 11.10
C ASP A 64 -11.49 -0.11 10.01
N ALA A 65 -11.09 -0.07 8.74
CA ALA A 65 -11.99 -0.25 7.60
C ALA A 65 -12.35 -1.72 7.31
N GLY A 66 -11.82 -2.68 8.08
CA GLY A 66 -12.07 -4.11 7.89
C GLY A 66 -11.48 -4.68 6.59
N PHE A 67 -10.41 -4.08 6.06
CA PHE A 67 -9.69 -4.57 4.89
C PHE A 67 -9.13 -5.97 5.14
N ARG A 68 -9.34 -6.89 4.19
CA ARG A 68 -8.93 -8.31 4.28
C ARG A 68 -7.95 -8.74 3.19
N GLY A 69 -7.41 -7.79 2.44
CA GLY A 69 -6.40 -8.06 1.44
C GLY A 69 -4.99 -8.04 2.03
N VAL A 70 -3.99 -7.89 1.17
CA VAL A 70 -2.59 -7.78 1.56
C VAL A 70 -2.12 -6.32 1.47
N PHE A 71 -1.44 -5.84 2.50
CA PHE A 71 -0.80 -4.53 2.51
C PHE A 71 0.72 -4.67 2.34
N TYR A 72 1.26 -4.11 1.26
CA TYR A 72 2.69 -4.02 1.02
C TYR A 72 3.20 -2.60 1.22
N ALA A 73 4.26 -2.45 2.02
CA ALA A 73 4.99 -1.19 2.11
C ALA A 73 6.32 -1.28 1.36
N SER A 74 6.50 -0.45 0.33
CA SER A 74 7.77 -0.34 -0.38
C SER A 74 8.78 0.47 0.41
N THR A 75 9.99 -0.07 0.60
CA THR A 75 11.05 0.56 1.36
C THR A 75 12.42 0.33 0.72
N ARG A 76 13.40 1.16 1.06
CA ARG A 76 14.82 0.80 0.89
C ARG A 76 15.21 -0.26 1.92
N PRO A 77 16.32 -1.01 1.72
CA PRO A 77 16.81 -1.96 2.71
C PRO A 77 16.90 -1.31 4.10
N LEU A 78 16.26 -1.93 5.08
CA LEU A 78 16.27 -1.49 6.47
C LEU A 78 17.30 -2.30 7.28
N PRO A 79 17.92 -1.72 8.31
CA PRO A 79 18.79 -2.46 9.23
C PRO A 79 18.06 -3.60 9.96
N ASP A 80 16.81 -3.34 10.38
CA ASP A 80 15.92 -4.34 11.00
C ASP A 80 14.50 -4.21 10.42
N PRO A 81 14.17 -4.94 9.34
CA PRO A 81 12.82 -4.95 8.78
C PRO A 81 11.77 -5.60 9.72
N GLY A 82 12.21 -6.43 10.66
CA GLY A 82 11.35 -7.08 11.64
C GLY A 82 10.74 -6.07 12.61
N LEU A 83 11.45 -5.00 12.93
CA LEU A 83 10.95 -3.91 13.79
C LEU A 83 9.68 -3.27 13.21
N VAL A 84 9.71 -2.89 11.92
CA VAL A 84 8.55 -2.29 11.24
C VAL A 84 7.37 -3.25 11.21
N THR A 85 7.63 -4.51 10.87
CA THR A 85 6.60 -5.56 10.80
C THR A 85 5.91 -5.73 12.15
N ARG A 86 6.66 -5.71 13.26
CA ARG A 86 6.10 -5.80 14.62
C ARG A 86 5.25 -4.58 14.98
N GLU A 87 5.67 -3.37 14.62
CA GLU A 87 4.88 -2.17 14.89
C GLU A 87 3.56 -2.17 14.12
N VAL A 88 3.56 -2.62 12.86
CA VAL A 88 2.34 -2.79 12.08
C VAL A 88 1.42 -3.85 12.69
N GLN A 89 1.95 -5.02 13.02
CA GLN A 89 1.18 -6.09 13.67
C GLN A 89 0.63 -5.68 15.05
N ARG A 90 1.31 -4.79 15.77
CA ARG A 90 0.85 -4.27 17.06
C ARG A 90 -0.43 -3.42 16.92
N VAL A 91 -0.58 -2.68 15.82
CA VAL A 91 -1.73 -1.79 15.59
C VAL A 91 -2.82 -2.43 14.71
N ALA A 92 -2.45 -3.43 13.92
CA ALA A 92 -3.31 -4.12 12.98
C ALA A 92 -2.98 -5.64 12.99
N PRO A 93 -3.38 -6.39 14.03
CA PRO A 93 -2.94 -7.76 14.27
C PRO A 93 -3.42 -8.76 13.22
N ASP A 94 -4.57 -8.50 12.60
CA ASP A 94 -5.16 -9.37 11.58
C ASP A 94 -4.78 -8.96 10.14
N LEU A 95 -4.01 -7.87 9.98
CA LEU A 95 -3.61 -7.37 8.67
C LEU A 95 -2.45 -8.20 8.12
N VAL A 96 -2.62 -8.75 6.92
CA VAL A 96 -1.52 -9.37 6.19
C VAL A 96 -0.61 -8.26 5.65
N PHE A 97 0.56 -8.13 6.25
CA PHE A 97 1.53 -7.07 5.94
C PHE A 97 2.90 -7.64 5.57
N ASP A 98 3.55 -7.02 4.57
CA ASP A 98 4.94 -7.31 4.23
C ASP A 98 5.65 -6.09 3.61
N LEU A 99 6.98 -6.12 3.60
CA LEU A 99 7.84 -5.11 3.02
C LEU A 99 8.26 -5.52 1.60
N LEU A 100 8.20 -4.58 0.66
CA LEU A 100 8.72 -4.77 -0.69
C LEU A 100 9.96 -3.90 -0.91
N LEU A 101 11.01 -4.49 -1.47
CA LEU A 101 12.14 -3.72 -1.95
C LEU A 101 11.84 -3.15 -3.35
N PRO A 102 12.54 -2.09 -3.79
CA PRO A 102 12.21 -1.41 -5.04
C PRO A 102 12.30 -2.31 -6.27
N GLN A 103 13.21 -3.30 -6.26
CA GLN A 103 13.35 -4.27 -7.34
C GLN A 103 12.13 -5.22 -7.46
N ASP A 104 11.50 -5.55 -6.33
CA ASP A 104 10.35 -6.46 -6.28
C ASP A 104 9.07 -5.71 -6.67
N LEU A 105 9.00 -4.42 -6.30
CA LEU A 105 7.91 -3.54 -6.70
C LEU A 105 7.81 -3.39 -8.22
N ALA A 106 8.93 -3.19 -8.92
CA ALA A 106 8.94 -3.07 -10.37
C ALA A 106 8.51 -4.36 -11.09
N TRP A 107 8.78 -5.53 -10.50
CA TRP A 107 8.25 -6.79 -10.99
C TRP A 107 6.75 -6.90 -10.73
N PHE A 108 6.31 -6.60 -9.51
CA PHE A 108 4.90 -6.68 -9.10
C PHE A 108 4.00 -5.82 -10.00
N MET A 109 4.38 -4.56 -10.23
CA MET A 109 3.62 -3.63 -11.06
C MET A 109 3.52 -4.08 -12.53
N ARG A 110 4.50 -4.81 -13.06
CA ARG A 110 4.43 -5.39 -14.41
C ARG A 110 3.49 -6.58 -14.48
N SER A 111 3.44 -7.40 -13.43
CA SER A 111 2.57 -8.58 -13.36
C SER A 111 1.08 -8.21 -13.29
N VAL A 112 0.75 -7.05 -12.72
CA VAL A 112 -0.64 -6.54 -12.64
C VAL A 112 -1.17 -6.06 -14.02
N ARG A 113 -0.31 -5.86 -15.03
CA ARG A 113 -0.70 -5.34 -16.35
C ARG A 113 -1.32 -6.40 -17.29
N ARG A 114 -1.34 -7.69 -16.93
CA ARG A 114 -1.84 -8.77 -17.79
C ARG A 114 -3.28 -9.16 -17.50
#